data_AF-A0A1I5B892-F1
#
_entry.id   AF-A0A1I5B892-F1
#
_cell.length_a   1.000
_cell.length_b   1.000
_cell.length_c   1.000
_cell.angle_alpha   90.00
_cell.angle_beta   90.00
_cell.angle_gamma   90.00
#
_symmetry.space_group_name_H-M   'P 1'
#
loop_
_entity.id
_entity.type
_entity.pdbx_description
1 polymer ?
#
loop_
_entity_poly.entity_id
_entity_poly.type
_entity_poly.pdbx_seq_one_letter_code
_entity_poly.pdbx_strand_id
1 'polypeptide(L)'
;MSLKPRFSLDQAGLNLIRIVIGSYFMALSIGLVAGLDPAVIFAPLMPPLAADLLGATLMFLLSACLMAGVRLRLVALSLAIFVFSNSLTQNMMHVVPGSVSAFWRDLTLSAAVLLTYSGLSGPALRRASVLGYRARLQRACDKDVNPRRITLATRGKRPIQQEIRRALTGARLMRRPGKEADEPEILNIFANL
;
A
#
# COMPACT_ATOMS: atom_id res chain seq x y z
N MET A 1 37.93 -1.27 -8.96
CA MET A 1 36.78 -1.06 -8.04
C MET A 1 35.68 -0.37 -8.85
N SER A 2 34.77 -1.15 -9.45
CA SER A 2 33.74 -0.62 -10.36
C SER A 2 32.47 -0.29 -9.56
N LEU A 3 32.24 0.99 -9.32
CA LEU A 3 30.97 1.49 -8.82
C LEU A 3 29.94 1.37 -9.95
N LYS A 4 29.26 0.23 -10.00
CA LYS A 4 28.07 0.08 -10.83
C LYS A 4 26.92 0.77 -10.08
N PRO A 5 26.42 1.94 -10.52
CA PRO A 5 25.25 2.52 -9.89
C PRO A 5 24.10 1.55 -10.12
N ARG A 6 23.64 0.89 -9.05
CA ARG A 6 22.37 0.18 -9.09
C ARG A 6 21.28 1.26 -9.04
N PHE A 7 20.86 1.74 -10.21
CA PHE A 7 19.57 2.41 -10.36
C PHE A 7 18.49 1.36 -10.02
N SER A 8 18.27 1.17 -8.72
CA SER A 8 17.17 0.37 -8.21
C SER A 8 15.96 1.27 -8.22
N LEU A 9 15.16 1.18 -9.27
CA LEU A 9 13.89 1.89 -9.36
C LEU A 9 13.02 1.40 -8.19
N ASP A 10 12.73 2.29 -7.25
CA ASP A 10 12.04 1.92 -6.02
C ASP A 10 10.63 1.39 -6.35
N GLN A 11 10.11 0.50 -5.51
CA GLN A 11 8.79 -0.12 -5.70
C GLN A 11 7.69 0.94 -5.86
N ALA A 12 7.83 2.08 -5.19
CA ALA A 12 6.95 3.23 -5.32
C ALA A 12 6.97 3.82 -6.75
N GLY A 13 8.14 3.93 -7.37
CA GLY A 13 8.30 4.41 -8.74
C GLY A 13 7.66 3.49 -9.77
N LEU A 14 7.84 2.17 -9.62
CA LEU A 14 7.16 1.19 -10.49
C LEU A 14 5.64 1.23 -10.35
N ASN A 15 5.14 1.40 -9.12
CA ASN A 15 3.70 1.57 -8.88
C ASN A 15 3.18 2.87 -9.49
N LEU A 16 3.95 3.96 -9.42
CA LEU A 16 3.57 5.24 -10.03
C LEU A 16 3.50 5.15 -11.55
N ILE A 17 4.54 4.59 -12.19
CA ILE A 17 4.58 4.36 -13.65
C ILE A 17 3.35 3.57 -14.10
N ARG A 18 3.02 2.49 -13.37
CA ARG A 18 1.83 1.68 -13.63
C ARG A 18 0.53 2.47 -13.55
N ILE A 19 0.38 3.30 -12.52
CA ILE A 19 -0.81 4.13 -12.33
C ILE A 19 -0.93 5.12 -13.48
N VAL A 20 0.16 5.78 -13.87
CA VAL A 20 0.18 6.73 -15.00
C VAL A 20 -0.17 6.05 -16.32
N ILE A 21 0.43 4.90 -16.62
CA ILE A 21 0.13 4.11 -17.83
C ILE A 21 -1.32 3.63 -17.81
N GLY A 22 -1.80 3.11 -16.68
CA GLY A 22 -3.20 2.72 -16.53
C GLY A 22 -4.15 3.90 -16.75
N SER A 23 -3.94 5.02 -16.07
CA SER A 23 -4.80 6.20 -16.24
C SER A 23 -4.87 6.69 -17.69
N TYR A 24 -3.78 6.55 -18.46
CA TYR A 24 -3.79 6.85 -19.89
C TYR A 24 -4.74 5.94 -20.68
N PHE A 25 -4.66 4.62 -20.49
CA PHE A 25 -5.58 3.68 -21.16
C PHE A 25 -7.02 3.81 -20.66
N MET A 26 -7.21 4.20 -19.40
CA MET A 26 -8.53 4.51 -18.86
C MET A 26 -9.12 5.75 -19.56
N ALA A 27 -8.32 6.79 -19.77
CA ALA A 27 -8.76 7.97 -20.51
C ALA A 27 -9.10 7.65 -21.98
N LEU A 28 -8.33 6.78 -22.64
CA LEU A 28 -8.65 6.27 -23.97
C LEU A 28 -10.00 5.53 -23.98
N SER A 29 -10.26 4.66 -23.00
CA SER A 29 -11.50 3.87 -22.95
C SER A 29 -12.77 4.70 -22.78
N ILE A 30 -12.68 5.89 -22.19
CA ILE A 30 -13.82 6.81 -22.00
C ILE A 30 -13.87 7.85 -23.15
N GLY A 31 -12.95 7.79 -24.11
CA GLY A 31 -12.91 8.72 -25.24
C GLY A 31 -12.39 10.12 -24.88
N LEU A 32 -11.69 10.30 -23.75
CA LEU A 32 -11.07 11.58 -23.38
C LEU A 32 -9.81 11.89 -24.19
N VAL A 33 -9.16 10.85 -24.71
CA VAL A 33 -7.97 10.94 -25.56
C VAL A 33 -8.27 10.23 -26.87
N ALA A 34 -7.90 10.84 -27.99
CA ALA A 34 -8.01 10.22 -29.30
C ALA A 34 -6.73 9.43 -29.65
N GLY A 35 -6.89 8.30 -30.35
CA GLY A 35 -5.75 7.63 -30.97
C GLY A 35 -5.92 6.14 -31.25
N LEU A 36 -6.56 5.42 -30.34
CA LEU A 36 -6.83 3.99 -30.46
C LEU A 36 -8.33 3.76 -30.34
N ASP A 37 -8.93 3.09 -31.30
CA ASP A 37 -10.33 2.69 -31.24
C ASP A 37 -10.42 1.25 -30.69
N PRO A 38 -10.95 1.04 -29.47
CA PRO A 38 -11.03 -0.28 -28.85
C PRO A 38 -12.13 -1.18 -29.46
N ALA A 39 -13.01 -0.63 -30.30
CA ALA A 39 -14.12 -1.34 -30.93
C ALA A 39 -13.68 -2.14 -32.18
N VAL A 40 -12.54 -1.77 -32.78
CA VAL A 40 -12.11 -2.23 -34.10
C VAL A 40 -12.05 -3.75 -34.22
N ILE A 41 -11.54 -4.44 -33.20
CA ILE A 41 -11.44 -5.91 -33.22
C ILE A 41 -12.80 -6.61 -33.08
N PHE A 42 -13.80 -5.92 -32.54
CA PHE A 42 -15.15 -6.45 -32.32
C PHE A 42 -16.13 -6.10 -33.45
N ALA A 43 -15.80 -5.09 -34.26
CA ALA A 43 -16.62 -4.65 -35.38
C ALA A 43 -17.08 -5.77 -36.34
N PRO A 44 -16.28 -6.83 -36.63
CA PRO A 44 -16.75 -7.92 -37.49
C PRO A 44 -17.77 -8.86 -36.84
N LEU A 45 -17.85 -8.89 -35.51
CA LEU A 45 -18.62 -9.90 -34.77
C LEU A 45 -19.97 -9.36 -34.28
N MET A 46 -20.10 -8.06 -34.06
CA MET A 46 -21.24 -7.47 -33.39
C MET A 46 -21.57 -6.07 -33.93
N PRO A 47 -22.80 -5.56 -33.68
CA PRO A 47 -23.19 -4.22 -34.09
C PRO A 47 -22.27 -3.13 -33.50
N PRO A 48 -22.11 -1.98 -34.17
CA PRO A 48 -21.14 -0.94 -33.79
C PRO A 48 -21.26 -0.48 -32.33
N LEU A 49 -22.50 -0.27 -31.87
CA LEU A 49 -22.77 0.17 -30.49
C LEU A 49 -22.34 -0.88 -29.44
N ALA A 50 -22.53 -2.16 -29.74
CA ALA A 50 -22.12 -3.25 -28.85
C ALA A 50 -20.59 -3.43 -28.87
N ALA A 51 -19.97 -3.31 -30.06
CA ALA A 51 -18.52 -3.38 -30.22
C ALA A 51 -17.80 -2.30 -29.42
N ASP A 52 -18.31 -1.06 -29.49
CA ASP A 52 -17.76 0.08 -28.77
C ASP A 52 -17.91 -0.08 -27.25
N LEU A 53 -19.11 -0.39 -26.78
CA LEU A 53 -19.36 -0.67 -25.36
C LEU A 53 -18.45 -1.78 -24.83
N LEU A 54 -18.31 -2.89 -25.55
CA LEU A 54 -17.52 -4.03 -25.12
C LEU A 54 -16.02 -3.72 -25.14
N GLY A 55 -15.54 -3.07 -26.20
CA GLY A 55 -14.15 -2.61 -26.34
C GLY A 55 -13.75 -1.64 -25.23
N ALA A 56 -14.54 -0.57 -25.05
CA ALA A 56 -14.33 0.43 -24.01
C ALA A 56 -14.37 -0.20 -22.62
N THR A 57 -15.38 -1.02 -22.32
CA THR A 57 -15.51 -1.67 -21.00
C THR A 57 -14.35 -2.61 -20.71
N LEU A 58 -13.92 -3.41 -21.69
CA LEU A 58 -12.80 -4.33 -21.54
C LEU A 58 -11.48 -3.58 -21.30
N MET A 59 -11.22 -2.55 -22.09
CA MET A 59 -10.04 -1.69 -21.95
C MET A 59 -10.02 -0.98 -20.59
N PHE A 60 -11.16 -0.44 -20.18
CA PHE A 60 -11.34 0.21 -18.89
C PHE A 60 -11.06 -0.77 -17.74
N LEU A 61 -11.65 -1.97 -17.78
CA LEU A 61 -11.51 -2.97 -16.73
C LEU A 61 -10.06 -3.48 -16.62
N LEU A 62 -9.41 -3.77 -17.74
CA LEU A 62 -8.01 -4.17 -17.79
C LEU A 62 -7.11 -3.07 -17.24
N SER A 63 -7.37 -1.82 -17.61
CA SER A 63 -6.64 -0.67 -17.08
C SER A 63 -6.83 -0.50 -15.57
N ALA A 64 -8.06 -0.53 -15.07
CA ALA A 64 -8.35 -0.46 -13.65
C ALA A 64 -7.68 -1.59 -12.85
N CYS A 65 -7.70 -2.82 -13.39
CA CYS A 65 -7.02 -3.96 -12.79
C CYS A 65 -5.50 -3.81 -12.79
N LEU A 66 -4.92 -3.21 -13.84
CA LEU A 66 -3.51 -2.88 -13.93
C LEU A 66 -3.14 -1.89 -12.82
N MET A 67 -3.89 -0.80 -12.68
CA MET A 67 -3.68 0.21 -11.63
C MET A 67 -3.77 -0.40 -10.22
N ALA A 68 -4.79 -1.23 -9.96
CA ALA A 68 -5.00 -1.93 -8.70
C ALA A 68 -3.92 -3.00 -8.40
N GLY A 69 -3.17 -3.42 -9.42
CA GLY A 69 -2.13 -4.43 -9.33
C GLY A 69 -2.66 -5.84 -9.10
N VAL A 70 -3.86 -6.16 -9.58
CA VAL A 70 -4.45 -7.49 -9.47
C VAL A 70 -3.92 -8.37 -10.59
N ARG A 71 -3.36 -9.56 -10.27
CA ARG A 71 -2.80 -10.50 -11.26
C ARG A 71 -1.98 -9.81 -12.38
N LEU A 72 -1.12 -8.87 -11.98
CA LEU A 72 -0.38 -7.93 -12.86
C LEU A 72 0.11 -8.52 -14.17
N ARG A 73 0.76 -9.69 -14.11
CA ARG A 73 1.30 -10.34 -15.31
C ARG A 73 0.22 -10.68 -16.34
N LEU A 74 -0.90 -11.24 -15.90
CA LEU A 74 -2.01 -11.59 -16.79
C LEU A 74 -2.68 -10.33 -17.32
N VAL A 75 -2.99 -9.38 -16.44
CA VAL A 75 -3.67 -8.14 -16.85
C VAL A 75 -2.83 -7.32 -17.81
N ALA A 76 -1.53 -7.18 -17.55
CA ALA A 76 -0.61 -6.47 -18.44
C ALA A 76 -0.45 -7.18 -19.78
N LEU A 77 -0.34 -8.51 -19.81
CA LEU A 77 -0.32 -9.29 -21.06
C LEU A 77 -1.62 -9.13 -21.84
N SER A 78 -2.77 -9.27 -21.18
CA SER A 78 -4.08 -9.12 -21.81
C SER A 78 -4.26 -7.70 -22.38
N LEU A 79 -3.88 -6.67 -21.63
CA LEU A 79 -3.96 -5.28 -22.09
C LEU A 79 -3.00 -5.01 -23.25
N ALA A 80 -1.75 -5.49 -23.17
CA ALA A 80 -0.78 -5.32 -24.24
C ALA A 80 -1.21 -6.02 -25.53
N ILE A 81 -1.72 -7.26 -25.44
CA ILE A 81 -2.26 -7.98 -26.59
C ILE A 81 -3.47 -7.22 -27.15
N PHE A 82 -4.39 -6.77 -26.30
CA PHE A 82 -5.57 -6.03 -26.71
C PHE A 82 -5.22 -4.73 -27.46
N VAL A 83 -4.33 -3.91 -26.90
CA VAL A 83 -3.88 -2.65 -27.52
C VAL A 83 -3.12 -2.92 -28.83
N PHE A 84 -2.22 -3.90 -28.82
CA PHE A 84 -1.47 -4.29 -30.01
C PHE A 84 -2.39 -4.78 -31.12
N SER A 85 -3.35 -5.66 -30.82
CA SER A 85 -4.32 -6.17 -31.80
C SER A 85 -5.20 -5.05 -32.38
N ASN A 86 -5.70 -4.13 -31.55
CA ASN A 86 -6.47 -3.00 -32.06
C ASN A 86 -5.61 -2.08 -32.95
N SER A 87 -4.41 -1.73 -32.50
CA SER A 87 -3.51 -0.85 -33.27
C SER A 87 -3.06 -1.51 -34.58
N LEU A 88 -2.83 -2.83 -34.58
CA LEU A 88 -2.51 -3.59 -35.78
C LEU A 88 -3.67 -3.53 -36.79
N THR A 89 -4.89 -3.84 -36.37
CA THR A 89 -6.07 -3.79 -37.25
C THR A 89 -6.36 -2.37 -37.73
N GLN A 90 -6.21 -1.37 -36.88
CA GLN A 90 -6.49 0.02 -37.22
C GLN A 90 -5.46 0.62 -38.18
N ASN A 91 -4.17 0.37 -37.96
CA ASN A 91 -3.10 1.10 -38.67
C ASN A 91 -2.44 0.30 -39.80
N MET A 92 -2.42 -1.04 -39.73
CA MET A 92 -1.75 -1.89 -40.73
C MET A 92 -2.71 -2.52 -41.74
N MET A 93 -3.99 -2.74 -41.40
CA MET A 93 -4.97 -3.25 -42.37
C MET A 93 -5.53 -2.15 -43.28
N HIS A 94 -5.62 -0.91 -42.80
CA HIS A 94 -6.03 0.26 -43.60
C HIS A 94 -4.92 1.31 -43.59
N VAL A 95 -3.99 1.20 -44.55
CA VAL A 95 -2.80 2.06 -44.61
C VAL A 95 -3.21 3.46 -45.09
N VAL A 96 -3.33 4.38 -44.14
CA VAL A 96 -3.56 5.82 -44.37
C VAL A 96 -2.27 6.58 -44.00
N PRO A 97 -1.85 7.62 -44.73
CA PRO A 97 -0.70 8.44 -44.33
C PRO A 97 -0.84 8.95 -42.88
N GLY A 98 0.14 8.62 -42.03
CA GLY A 98 0.12 8.90 -40.59
C GLY A 98 -0.21 7.69 -39.70
N SER A 99 -0.69 6.58 -40.24
CA SER A 99 -1.02 5.37 -39.47
C SER A 99 0.21 4.70 -38.85
N VAL A 100 1.35 4.79 -39.53
CA VAL A 100 2.61 4.15 -39.09
C VAL A 100 3.13 4.78 -37.80
N SER A 101 3.07 6.11 -37.64
CA SER A 101 3.54 6.76 -36.41
C SER A 101 2.64 6.45 -35.22
N ALA A 102 1.32 6.42 -35.43
CA ALA A 102 0.34 6.01 -34.43
C ALA A 102 0.58 4.56 -33.97
N PHE A 103 0.84 3.65 -34.92
CA PHE A 103 1.22 2.27 -34.62
C PHE A 103 2.48 2.17 -33.76
N TRP A 104 3.56 2.89 -34.12
CA TRP A 104 4.80 2.88 -33.33
C TRP A 104 4.59 3.42 -31.92
N ARG A 105 3.79 4.48 -31.76
CA ARG A 105 3.41 5.01 -30.45
C ARG A 105 2.71 3.93 -29.62
N ASP A 106 1.70 3.27 -30.16
CA ASP A 106 0.93 2.26 -29.44
C ASP A 106 1.77 1.01 -29.14
N LEU A 107 2.73 0.65 -29.99
CA LEU A 107 3.71 -0.40 -29.75
C LEU A 107 4.61 -0.05 -28.56
N THR A 108 5.10 1.19 -28.47
CA THR A 108 5.92 1.62 -27.33
C THR A 108 5.12 1.64 -26.03
N LEU A 109 3.84 2.03 -26.08
CA LEU A 109 2.94 1.96 -24.95
C LEU A 109 2.70 0.52 -24.50
N SER A 110 2.52 -0.40 -25.45
CA SER A 110 2.40 -1.84 -25.15
C SER A 110 3.67 -2.39 -24.50
N ALA A 111 4.85 -2.00 -24.98
CA ALA A 111 6.12 -2.37 -24.37
C ALA A 111 6.27 -1.78 -22.95
N ALA A 112 5.83 -0.54 -22.71
CA ALA A 112 5.83 0.07 -21.38
C ALA A 112 4.91 -0.67 -20.40
N VAL A 113 3.73 -1.13 -20.85
CA VAL A 113 2.84 -2.00 -20.06
C VAL A 113 3.55 -3.29 -19.66
N LEU A 114 4.26 -3.93 -20.59
CA LEU A 114 5.00 -5.17 -20.31
C LEU A 114 6.17 -4.92 -19.34
N LEU A 115 6.86 -3.79 -19.47
CA LEU A 115 7.95 -3.39 -18.58
C LEU A 115 7.48 -3.19 -17.14
N THR A 116 6.22 -2.81 -16.96
CA THR A 116 5.62 -2.55 -15.64
C THR A 116 5.65 -3.77 -14.71
N TYR A 117 5.77 -4.99 -15.25
CA TYR A 117 5.88 -6.21 -14.45
C TYR A 117 7.21 -6.97 -14.59
N SER A 118 8.13 -6.54 -15.48
CA SER A 118 9.36 -7.29 -15.79
C SER A 118 10.37 -7.33 -14.62
N GLY A 119 10.36 -6.32 -13.75
CA GLY A 119 11.24 -6.23 -12.59
C GLY A 119 10.69 -6.82 -11.28
N LEU A 120 9.43 -7.28 -11.27
CA LEU A 120 8.81 -7.75 -10.03
C LEU A 120 9.09 -9.25 -9.81
N SER A 121 9.94 -9.56 -8.83
CA SER A 121 10.03 -10.91 -8.27
C SER A 121 8.69 -11.32 -7.65
N GLY A 122 8.38 -12.63 -7.58
CA GLY A 122 7.11 -13.14 -7.02
C GLY A 122 6.68 -12.52 -5.68
N PRO A 123 7.59 -12.26 -4.72
CA PRO A 123 7.29 -11.53 -3.48
C PRO A 123 6.95 -10.04 -3.69
N ALA A 124 7.61 -9.36 -4.64
CA ALA A 124 7.37 -7.96 -4.97
C ALA A 124 6.02 -7.76 -5.69
N LEU A 125 5.63 -8.71 -6.55
CA LEU A 125 4.30 -8.77 -7.17
C LEU A 125 3.17 -8.78 -6.13
N ARG A 126 3.33 -9.53 -5.03
CA ARG A 126 2.35 -9.55 -3.94
C ARG A 126 2.27 -8.21 -3.20
N ARG A 127 3.39 -7.51 -3.01
CA ARG A 127 3.46 -6.18 -2.39
C ARG A 127 2.84 -5.07 -3.26
N ALA A 128 2.88 -5.24 -4.58
CA ALA A 128 2.38 -4.26 -5.54
C ALA A 128 0.84 -4.26 -5.70
N SER A 129 0.15 -5.26 -5.13
CA SER A 129 -1.30 -5.44 -5.22
C SER A 129 -2.02 -4.77 -4.05
N VAL A 130 -3.05 -3.96 -4.34
CA VAL A 130 -3.88 -3.31 -3.30
C VAL A 130 -4.61 -4.36 -2.44
N LEU A 131 -5.02 -5.48 -3.06
CA LEU A 131 -5.63 -6.62 -2.36
C LEU A 131 -4.64 -7.34 -1.43
N GLY A 132 -3.37 -7.49 -1.83
CA GLY A 132 -2.34 -8.12 -1.00
C GLY A 132 -1.95 -7.28 0.22
N TYR A 133 -2.00 -5.96 0.11
CA TYR A 133 -1.81 -5.05 1.24
C TYR A 133 -2.92 -5.22 2.30
N ARG A 134 -4.19 -5.26 1.89
CA ARG A 134 -5.34 -5.48 2.79
C ARG A 134 -5.29 -6.83 3.50
N ALA A 135 -4.99 -7.91 2.77
CA ALA A 135 -4.87 -9.24 3.38
C ALA A 135 -3.74 -9.33 4.41
N ARG A 136 -2.67 -8.54 4.25
CA ARG A 136 -1.55 -8.49 5.21
C ARG A 136 -1.87 -7.64 6.43
N LEU A 137 -2.59 -6.54 6.27
CA LEU A 137 -3.13 -5.75 7.39
C LEU A 137 -4.05 -6.60 8.26
N GLN A 138 -4.94 -7.37 7.64
CA GLN A 138 -5.80 -8.31 8.35
C GLN A 138 -4.97 -9.35 9.12
N ARG A 139 -4.00 -10.02 8.47
CA ARG A 139 -3.10 -10.98 9.15
C ARG A 139 -2.19 -10.37 10.22
N ALA A 140 -1.87 -9.08 10.10
CA ALA A 140 -1.09 -8.37 11.11
C ALA A 140 -1.95 -8.00 12.33
N CYS A 141 -3.24 -7.72 12.13
CA CYS A 141 -4.22 -7.56 13.22
C CYS A 141 -4.61 -8.90 13.87
N ASP A 142 -4.74 -9.97 13.09
CA ASP A 142 -5.06 -11.34 13.57
C ASP A 142 -3.87 -12.03 14.26
N LYS A 143 -2.68 -11.42 14.20
CA LYS A 143 -1.54 -11.97 14.91
C LYS A 143 -1.75 -11.62 16.38
N ASP A 144 -2.25 -12.59 17.14
CA ASP A 144 -2.30 -12.54 18.60
C ASP A 144 -0.97 -12.01 19.11
N VAL A 145 -0.98 -10.73 19.50
CA VAL A 145 0.18 -10.09 20.12
C VAL A 145 0.24 -10.69 21.50
N ASN A 146 0.91 -11.83 21.62
CA ASN A 146 1.13 -12.47 22.90
C ASN A 146 2.08 -11.55 23.67
N PRO A 147 1.60 -10.77 24.66
CA PRO A 147 2.42 -9.77 25.30
C PRO A 147 3.54 -10.52 26.00
N ARG A 148 4.76 -10.40 25.48
CA ARG A 148 5.94 -10.96 26.12
C ARG A 148 6.09 -10.23 27.45
N ARG A 149 5.58 -10.83 28.52
CA ARG A 149 5.70 -10.31 29.88
C ARG A 149 7.19 -10.22 30.16
N ILE A 150 7.73 -9.01 30.10
CA ILE A 150 9.10 -8.75 30.53
C ILE A 150 9.06 -8.96 32.04
N THR A 151 9.37 -10.17 32.48
CA THR A 151 9.74 -10.42 33.87
C THR A 151 11.03 -9.66 34.09
N LEU A 152 10.91 -8.45 34.62
CA LEU A 152 12.04 -7.73 35.21
C LEU A 152 12.69 -8.73 36.16
N ALA A 153 13.93 -9.14 35.86
CA ALA A 153 14.71 -9.96 36.76
C ALA A 153 14.64 -9.28 38.12
N THR A 154 14.15 -10.00 39.13
CA THR A 154 13.94 -9.48 40.49
C THR A 154 15.24 -8.85 40.94
N ARG A 155 15.34 -7.53 40.79
CA ARG A 155 16.53 -6.78 41.16
C ARG A 155 16.61 -6.91 42.67
N GLY A 156 17.55 -7.72 43.15
CA GLY A 156 17.82 -7.88 44.57
C GLY A 156 17.77 -6.52 45.24
N LYS A 157 16.99 -6.43 46.33
CA LYS A 157 16.75 -5.18 47.07
C LYS A 157 18.07 -4.47 47.26
N ARG A 158 18.21 -3.27 46.66
CA ARG A 158 19.42 -2.46 46.79
C ARG A 158 19.70 -2.26 48.28
N PRO A 159 20.95 -2.42 48.76
CA PRO A 159 21.29 -2.36 50.18
C PRO A 159 20.81 -1.08 50.86
N ILE A 160 20.79 0.03 50.11
CA ILE A 160 20.33 1.35 50.54
C ILE A 160 18.87 1.34 51.04
N GLN A 161 17.97 0.56 50.42
CA GLN A 161 16.58 0.48 50.89
C GLN A 161 16.45 -0.31 52.20
N GLN A 162 17.34 -1.28 52.46
CA GLN A 162 17.35 -1.99 53.74
C GLN A 162 17.91 -1.09 54.85
N GLU A 163 18.90 -0.27 54.52
CA GLU A 163 19.53 0.68 55.44
C GLU A 163 18.56 1.79 55.85
N ILE A 164 17.83 2.38 54.89
CA ILE A 164 16.75 3.34 55.18
C ILE A 164 15.68 2.71 56.08
N ARG A 165 15.30 1.45 55.82
CA ARG A 165 14.29 0.77 56.64
C ARG A 165 14.81 0.52 58.06
N ARG A 166 16.08 0.12 58.22
CA ARG A 166 16.70 -0.06 59.55
C ARG A 166 16.81 1.28 60.29
N ALA A 167 17.19 2.35 59.61
CA ALA A 167 17.26 3.70 60.18
C ALA A 167 15.88 4.20 60.65
N LEU A 168 14.83 4.00 59.86
CA LEU A 168 13.45 4.36 60.23
C LEU A 168 12.92 3.51 61.41
N THR A 169 13.32 2.25 61.49
CA THR A 169 12.91 1.36 62.59
C THR A 169 13.65 1.72 63.89
N GLY A 170 14.94 2.08 63.80
CA GLY A 170 15.72 2.59 64.93
C GLY A 170 15.21 3.96 65.42
N ALA A 171 14.80 4.85 64.51
CA ALA A 171 14.21 6.14 64.86
C ALA A 171 12.86 6.03 65.60
N ARG A 172 12.05 4.99 65.30
CA ARG A 172 10.80 4.73 66.03
C ARG A 172 11.02 4.30 67.48
N LEU A 173 12.12 3.61 67.77
CA LEU A 173 12.46 3.16 69.14
C LEU A 173 13.04 4.29 70.01
N MET A 174 13.58 5.35 69.40
CA MET A 174 14.13 6.52 70.10
C MET A 174 13.11 7.63 70.37
N ARG A 175 11.86 7.51 69.87
CA ARG A 175 10.81 8.50 70.15
C ARG A 175 10.28 8.30 71.58
N ARG A 176 10.96 8.94 72.52
CA ARG A 176 10.54 9.11 73.91
C ARG A 176 9.11 9.67 73.94
N PRO A 177 8.20 9.14 74.78
CA PRO A 177 6.84 9.66 74.85
C PRO A 177 6.91 11.11 75.37
N GLY A 178 6.47 12.05 74.54
CA GLY A 178 6.22 13.41 74.98
C GLY A 178 5.03 13.38 75.95
N LYS A 179 5.21 14.04 77.10
CA LYS A 179 4.17 14.28 78.11
C LYS A 179 2.86 14.72 77.46
N GLU A 180 1.76 14.12 77.90
CA GLU A 180 0.40 14.65 77.79
C GLU A 180 0.35 16.06 78.41
N ALA A 181 0.22 17.07 77.56
CA ALA A 181 -0.37 18.36 77.91
C ALA A 181 -0.67 19.12 76.61
N ASP A 182 -1.92 19.56 76.51
CA ASP A 182 -2.49 20.51 75.55
C ASP A 182 -2.81 19.98 74.13
N GLU A 183 -3.92 19.24 74.02
CA GLU A 183 -4.71 19.18 72.78
C GLU A 183 -5.59 20.44 72.69
N PRO A 184 -5.44 21.31 71.67
CA PRO A 184 -6.50 22.26 71.34
C PRO A 184 -7.61 21.51 70.56
N GLU A 185 -8.85 21.59 71.07
CA GLU A 185 -10.06 21.12 70.41
C GLU A 185 -10.09 21.58 68.94
N ILE A 186 -10.00 20.62 68.01
CA ILE A 186 -10.22 20.89 66.60
C ILE A 186 -11.73 20.98 66.37
N LEU A 187 -12.24 22.20 66.42
CA LEU A 187 -13.58 22.56 66.03
C LEU A 187 -13.79 22.21 64.53
N ASN A 188 -14.63 21.22 64.25
CA ASN A 188 -14.95 20.79 62.88
C ASN A 188 -15.79 21.86 62.14
N ILE A 189 -15.11 22.74 61.40
CA ILE A 189 -15.71 23.81 60.58
C ILE A 189 -16.54 23.28 59.38
N PHE A 190 -16.48 22.00 59.05
CA PHE A 190 -17.16 21.43 57.87
C PHE A 190 -18.47 20.68 58.18
N ALA A 191 -19.05 20.85 59.36
CA ALA A 191 -20.30 20.19 59.73
C ALA A 191 -21.58 20.89 59.18
N ASN A 192 -21.46 22.01 58.46
CA ASN A 192 -22.61 22.68 57.83
C ASN A 192 -22.18 23.37 56.53
N LEU A 193 -22.18 22.61 55.43
CA LEU A 193 -22.36 23.10 54.05
C LEU A 193 -23.16 22.06 53.27
#